data_AF-A0A4Q3BZJ8-F1
#
_entry.id   AF-A0A4Q3BZJ8-F1
#
_cell.length_a   1.000
_cell.length_b   1.000
_cell.length_c   1.000
_cell.angle_alpha   90.00
_cell.angle_beta   90.00
_cell.angle_gamma   90.00
#
_symmetry.space_group_name_H-M   'P 1'
#
loop_
_entity.id
_entity.type
_entity.pdbx_description
1 polymer ?
#
loop_
_entity_poly.entity_id
_entity_poly.type
_entity_poly.pdbx_seq_one_letter_code
_entity_poly.pdbx_strand_id
1 'polypeptide(L)'
;MAACAAIAVSSCKKDIPAQIAQPAQPLKTVTADCTMFQWAKQIHSTGIKSVQAVAVDPTYGFTYIAGTINNHATVDLDPGPGEYIVTGWSGFIVRLSAAGNFSWALPVEDTVVGFDMATATANSLYIAYQLSTGKLVTSKIDQATLCTND
;
A
#
# COMPACT_ATOMS: atom_id res chain seq x y z
N MET A 1 44.94 8.41 -31.64
CA MET A 1 45.90 7.87 -30.65
C MET A 1 45.66 8.62 -29.34
N ALA A 2 45.62 7.89 -28.23
CA ALA A 2 45.42 8.32 -26.84
C ALA A 2 44.00 8.78 -26.41
N ALA A 3 43.48 8.07 -25.41
CA ALA A 3 42.24 8.29 -24.68
C ALA A 3 42.48 9.13 -23.42
N CYS A 4 41.44 9.81 -22.92
CA CYS A 4 41.19 9.86 -21.48
C CYS A 4 39.75 10.32 -21.18
N ALA A 5 39.07 9.58 -20.30
CA ALA A 5 37.72 9.84 -19.83
C ALA A 5 37.71 10.85 -18.67
N ALA A 6 36.60 11.58 -18.49
CA ALA A 6 36.17 12.05 -17.18
C ALA A 6 34.64 12.24 -17.17
N ILE A 7 33.97 11.44 -16.34
CA ILE A 7 32.63 11.74 -15.82
C ILE A 7 32.81 12.76 -14.70
N ALA A 8 32.06 13.85 -14.72
CA ALA A 8 31.86 14.68 -13.55
C ALA A 8 30.37 15.03 -13.42
N VAL A 9 29.77 14.48 -12.37
CA VAL A 9 28.51 14.96 -11.81
C VAL A 9 28.87 16.13 -10.90
N SER A 10 28.19 17.28 -10.99
CA SER A 10 27.67 17.96 -9.78
C SER A 10 27.04 19.31 -10.06
N SER A 11 25.96 19.50 -9.31
CA SER A 11 25.50 20.74 -8.70
C SER A 11 24.84 21.80 -9.58
N CYS A 12 23.59 22.08 -9.19
CA CYS A 12 22.89 23.31 -9.44
C CYS A 12 23.81 24.53 -9.30
N LYS A 13 24.07 25.22 -10.40
CA LYS A 13 23.53 26.56 -10.67
C LYS A 13 23.89 27.00 -12.09
N LYS A 14 22.85 27.48 -12.79
CA LYS A 14 22.82 28.59 -13.73
C LYS A 14 24.15 28.89 -14.45
N ASP A 15 24.23 28.47 -15.71
CA ASP A 15 24.69 29.30 -16.83
C ASP A 15 24.34 28.60 -18.16
N ILE A 16 23.71 29.35 -19.06
CA ILE A 16 23.36 28.93 -20.42
C ILE A 16 24.59 29.13 -21.32
N PRO A 17 25.00 28.14 -22.14
CA PRO A 17 25.74 28.43 -23.36
C PRO A 17 24.90 28.14 -24.62
N ALA A 18 25.02 29.10 -25.54
CA ALA A 18 24.57 29.20 -26.92
C ALA A 18 23.92 27.97 -27.58
N GLN A 19 22.67 28.19 -28.02
CA GLN A 19 21.91 27.36 -28.94
C GLN A 19 22.58 27.32 -30.33
N ILE A 20 22.89 26.12 -30.82
CA ILE A 20 22.98 25.87 -32.28
C ILE A 20 21.56 25.47 -32.71
N ALA A 21 20.99 26.23 -33.64
CA ALA A 21 19.58 26.18 -34.01
C ALA A 21 19.12 24.77 -34.45
N GLN A 22 18.32 24.11 -33.61
CA GLN A 22 17.47 22.98 -33.99
C GLN A 22 16.06 23.51 -34.29
N PRO A 23 15.35 22.98 -35.31
CA PRO A 23 13.97 23.37 -35.60
C PRO A 23 13.11 23.14 -34.36
N ALA A 24 12.35 24.16 -33.96
CA ALA A 24 11.52 24.18 -32.76
C ALA A 24 10.57 22.97 -32.71
N GLN A 25 11.01 21.91 -32.03
CA GLN A 25 10.12 20.86 -31.57
C GLN A 25 9.24 21.49 -30.47
N PRO A 26 7.92 21.25 -30.45
CA PRO A 26 7.12 21.66 -29.30
C PRO A 26 7.76 21.05 -28.04
N LEU A 27 7.99 21.88 -27.02
CA LEU A 27 8.48 21.40 -25.73
C LEU A 27 7.53 20.31 -25.25
N LYS A 28 7.97 19.06 -25.28
CA LYS A 28 7.33 18.01 -24.50
C LYS A 28 7.69 18.31 -23.06
N THR A 29 6.82 19.04 -22.38
CA THR A 29 6.90 19.26 -20.93
C THR A 29 6.83 17.88 -20.27
N VAL A 30 7.98 17.30 -19.98
CA VAL A 30 8.07 16.17 -19.05
C VAL A 30 8.02 16.83 -17.67
N THR A 31 6.80 17.00 -17.14
CA THR A 31 6.64 17.29 -15.72
C THR A 31 7.28 16.13 -14.98
N ALA A 32 8.39 16.41 -14.29
CA ALA A 32 8.91 15.48 -13.32
C ALA A 32 7.85 15.38 -12.23
N ASP A 33 7.12 14.27 -12.20
CA ASP A 33 6.19 13.96 -11.13
C ASP A 33 7.02 13.70 -9.87
N CYS A 34 7.40 14.78 -9.19
CA CYS A 34 7.87 14.70 -7.82
C CYS A 34 6.61 14.40 -7.00
N THR A 35 6.39 13.12 -6.71
CA THR A 35 5.24 12.61 -5.96
C THR A 35 5.06 13.43 -4.69
N MET A 36 4.04 14.28 -4.66
CA MET A 36 3.62 14.99 -3.46
C MET A 36 3.09 13.98 -2.43
N PHE A 37 3.21 14.33 -1.15
CA PHE A 37 2.61 13.54 -0.08
C PHE A 37 1.09 13.46 -0.29
N GLN A 38 0.57 12.23 -0.43
CA GLN A 38 -0.85 12.01 -0.76
C GLN A 38 -1.73 12.14 0.50
N TRP A 39 -1.49 11.29 1.50
CA TRP A 39 -2.26 11.27 2.73
C TRP A 39 -1.49 10.54 3.84
N ALA A 40 -1.83 10.86 5.09
CA ALA A 40 -1.64 9.98 6.23
C ALA A 40 -3.00 9.84 6.93
N LYS A 41 -3.24 8.63 7.44
CA LYS A 41 -4.48 8.25 8.10
C LYS A 41 -4.14 7.55 9.40
N GLN A 42 -4.96 7.76 10.42
CA GLN A 42 -4.82 7.10 11.71
C GLN A 42 -5.91 6.06 11.88
N ILE A 43 -5.53 4.87 12.32
CA ILE A 43 -6.46 3.88 12.87
C ILE A 43 -6.55 4.18 14.36
N HIS A 44 -7.71 4.66 14.82
CA HIS A 44 -7.91 5.15 16.19
C HIS A 44 -8.13 3.98 17.15
N SER A 45 -7.08 3.23 17.46
CA SER A 45 -7.17 2.13 18.43
C SER A 45 -5.87 1.87 19.15
N THR A 46 -5.98 1.55 20.44
CA THR A 46 -4.90 0.99 21.27
C THR A 46 -4.84 -0.53 21.23
N GLY A 47 -5.79 -1.17 20.52
CA GLY A 47 -5.92 -2.62 20.42
C GLY A 47 -5.06 -3.23 19.33
N ILE A 48 -4.55 -2.45 18.37
CA ILE A 48 -3.61 -2.93 17.35
C ILE A 48 -2.31 -3.32 18.03
N LYS A 49 -1.92 -4.58 17.88
CA LYS A 49 -0.67 -5.12 18.43
C LYS A 49 0.50 -4.91 17.47
N SER A 50 0.30 -5.21 16.19
CA SER A 50 1.31 -5.01 15.15
C SER A 50 0.69 -4.91 13.77
N VAL A 51 1.33 -4.14 12.89
CA VAL A 51 1.12 -4.21 11.44
C VAL A 51 2.22 -5.10 10.88
N GLN A 52 1.85 -6.14 10.15
CA GLN A 52 2.78 -7.18 9.70
C GLN A 52 3.01 -7.16 8.20
N ALA A 53 2.02 -6.74 7.41
CA ALA A 53 2.17 -6.66 5.97
C ALA A 53 1.41 -5.46 5.40
N VAL A 54 1.94 -4.91 4.30
CA VAL A 54 1.31 -3.86 3.51
C VAL A 54 1.52 -4.17 2.03
N ALA A 55 0.50 -3.97 1.21
CA ALA A 55 0.58 -4.13 -0.23
C ALA A 55 -0.23 -3.03 -0.93
N VAL A 56 0.19 -2.60 -2.12
CA VAL A 56 -0.51 -1.57 -2.89
C VAL A 56 -0.80 -2.11 -4.27
N ASP A 57 -2.06 -2.02 -4.69
CA ASP A 57 -2.49 -2.35 -6.03
C ASP A 57 -1.86 -1.37 -7.03
N PRO A 58 -1.05 -1.84 -8.00
CA PRO A 58 -0.36 -0.96 -8.93
C PRO A 58 -1.27 -0.38 -10.02
N THR A 59 -2.47 -0.92 -10.22
CA THR A 59 -3.43 -0.50 -11.25
C THR A 59 -4.36 0.60 -10.75
N TYR A 60 -4.89 0.43 -9.54
CA TYR A 60 -5.92 1.30 -8.98
C TYR A 60 -5.48 2.03 -7.70
N GLY A 61 -4.31 1.69 -7.14
CA GLY A 61 -3.77 2.33 -5.94
C GLY A 61 -4.43 1.93 -4.63
N PHE A 62 -5.26 0.87 -4.60
CA PHE A 62 -5.80 0.35 -3.35
C PHE A 62 -4.68 -0.10 -2.42
N THR A 63 -4.75 0.29 -1.16
CA THR A 63 -3.78 -0.10 -0.14
C THR A 63 -4.39 -1.18 0.75
N TYR A 64 -3.66 -2.27 0.96
CA TYR A 64 -4.03 -3.38 1.82
C TYR A 64 -3.08 -3.41 3.00
N ILE A 65 -3.62 -3.51 4.21
CA ILE A 65 -2.84 -3.54 5.45
C ILE A 65 -3.32 -4.75 6.24
N ALA A 66 -2.39 -5.57 6.71
CA ALA A 66 -2.69 -6.71 7.56
C ALA A 66 -1.87 -6.67 8.84
N GLY A 67 -2.47 -7.12 9.94
CA GLY A 67 -1.86 -7.04 11.25
C GLY A 67 -2.61 -7.84 12.30
N THR A 68 -2.11 -7.74 13.52
CA THR A 68 -2.68 -8.45 14.69
C THR A 68 -3.28 -7.49 15.68
N ILE A 69 -4.31 -7.97 16.37
CA ILE A 69 -5.04 -7.26 17.42
C ILE A 69 -4.76 -7.97 18.75
N ASN A 70 -4.67 -7.19 19.82
CA ASN A 70 -4.59 -7.74 21.17
C ASN A 70 -5.87 -8.51 21.49
N ASN A 71 -5.73 -9.69 22.08
CA ASN A 71 -6.88 -10.51 22.46
C ASN A 71 -7.90 -9.69 23.27
N HIS A 72 -9.18 -9.81 22.92
CA HIS A 72 -10.30 -9.08 23.53
C HIS A 72 -10.29 -7.55 23.37
N ALA A 73 -9.38 -6.99 22.57
CA ALA A 73 -9.43 -5.57 22.26
C ALA A 73 -10.59 -5.25 21.31
N THR A 74 -11.05 -4.00 21.41
CA THR A 74 -11.98 -3.40 20.45
C THR A 74 -11.20 -2.42 19.58
N VAL A 75 -11.32 -2.58 18.27
CA VAL A 75 -10.54 -1.83 17.27
C VAL A 75 -11.49 -1.30 16.22
N ASP A 76 -11.41 0.00 15.96
CA ASP A 76 -11.99 0.59 14.75
C ASP A 76 -11.00 0.50 13.61
N LEU A 77 -11.35 -0.22 12.54
CA LEU A 77 -10.52 -0.39 11.35
C LEU A 77 -10.83 0.65 10.25
N ASP A 78 -11.80 1.55 10.47
CA ASP A 78 -12.06 2.67 9.57
C ASP A 78 -11.19 3.89 9.97
N PRO A 79 -10.23 4.33 9.14
CA PRO A 79 -9.47 5.56 9.39
C PRO A 79 -10.26 6.87 9.11
N GLY A 80 -11.49 6.76 8.64
CA GLY A 80 -12.39 7.84 8.31
C GLY A 80 -13.28 8.28 9.49
N PRO A 81 -14.37 9.02 9.20
CA PRO A 81 -15.35 9.43 10.20
C PRO A 81 -16.40 8.34 10.51
N GLY A 82 -16.43 7.26 9.73
CA GLY A 82 -17.24 6.09 10.00
C GLY A 82 -16.57 5.18 11.03
N GLU A 83 -17.24 4.08 11.33
CA GLU A 83 -16.70 3.05 12.23
C GLU A 83 -16.80 1.69 11.55
N TYR A 84 -15.74 0.89 11.66
CA TYR A 84 -15.78 -0.55 11.43
C TYR A 84 -15.18 -1.25 12.65
N ILE A 85 -16.04 -1.54 13.62
CA ILE A 85 -15.64 -2.06 14.92
C ILE A 85 -15.48 -3.58 14.87
N VAL A 86 -14.32 -4.06 15.30
CA VAL A 86 -14.04 -5.49 15.54
C VAL A 86 -13.68 -5.70 17.01
N THR A 87 -14.28 -6.70 17.65
CA THR A 87 -14.03 -7.05 19.06
C THR A 87 -13.72 -8.54 19.20
N GLY A 88 -12.62 -8.87 19.89
CA GLY A 88 -12.28 -10.28 20.19
C GLY A 88 -11.53 -11.03 19.09
N TRP A 89 -11.05 -10.33 18.06
CA TRP A 89 -10.33 -10.91 16.93
C TRP A 89 -8.81 -10.86 17.14
N SER A 90 -8.06 -11.77 16.52
CA SER A 90 -6.60 -11.84 16.66
C SER A 90 -5.85 -11.21 15.48
N GLY A 91 -6.48 -11.17 14.30
CA GLY A 91 -5.91 -10.60 13.09
C GLY A 91 -6.91 -9.76 12.32
N PHE A 92 -6.41 -8.94 11.39
CA PHE A 92 -7.23 -8.16 10.48
C PHE A 92 -6.54 -7.96 9.15
N ILE A 93 -7.35 -7.72 8.13
CA ILE A 93 -6.96 -7.20 6.83
C ILE A 93 -7.88 -6.03 6.54
N VAL A 94 -7.34 -4.86 6.24
CA VAL A 94 -8.11 -3.68 5.82
C VAL A 94 -7.68 -3.25 4.43
N ARG A 95 -8.66 -2.89 3.60
CA ARG A 95 -8.44 -2.26 2.30
C ARG A 95 -8.88 -0.80 2.33
N LEU A 96 -7.99 0.06 1.88
CA LEU A 96 -8.23 1.48 1.66
C LEU A 96 -8.19 1.80 0.16
N SER A 97 -8.99 2.76 -0.26
CA SER A 97 -8.90 3.39 -1.58
C SER A 97 -7.55 4.10 -1.79
N ALA A 98 -7.24 4.49 -3.02
CA ALA A 98 -6.03 5.27 -3.34
C ALA A 98 -5.92 6.60 -2.58
N ALA A 99 -7.04 7.14 -2.11
CA ALA A 99 -7.10 8.35 -1.27
C ALA A 99 -7.03 8.06 0.25
N GLY A 100 -6.83 6.79 0.64
CA GLY A 100 -6.76 6.37 2.05
C GLY A 100 -8.11 6.29 2.75
N ASN A 101 -9.23 6.32 2.02
CA ASN A 101 -10.56 6.13 2.59
C ASN A 101 -10.87 4.63 2.73
N PHE A 102 -11.56 4.25 3.80
CA PHE A 102 -11.98 2.86 4.05
C PHE A 102 -12.81 2.28 2.90
N SER A 103 -12.57 1.02 2.57
CA SER A 103 -13.35 0.27 1.59
C SER A 103 -14.00 -0.96 2.23
N TRP A 104 -13.21 -1.81 2.88
CA TRP A 104 -13.68 -2.97 3.63
C TRP A 104 -12.59 -3.47 4.58
N ALA A 105 -12.99 -4.29 5.55
CA ALA A 105 -12.07 -5.06 6.37
C ALA A 105 -12.55 -6.50 6.53
N LEU A 106 -11.60 -7.41 6.75
CA LEU A 106 -11.81 -8.82 7.05
C LEU A 106 -11.11 -9.13 8.38
N PRO A 107 -11.85 -9.44 9.44
CA PRO A 107 -11.25 -9.84 10.69
C PRO A 107 -10.90 -11.35 10.67
N VAL A 108 -9.86 -11.74 11.41
CA VAL A 108 -9.38 -13.13 11.53
C VAL A 108 -9.48 -13.56 12.99
N GLU A 109 -10.35 -14.55 13.28
CA GLU A 109 -10.65 -14.98 14.66
C GLU A 109 -9.44 -15.64 15.30
N ASP A 110 -8.88 -16.60 14.57
CA ASP A 110 -7.76 -17.41 15.03
C ASP A 110 -6.50 -16.59 15.22
N THR A 111 -5.71 -16.97 16.23
CA THR A 111 -4.41 -16.35 16.49
C THR A 111 -3.49 -16.49 15.28
N VAL A 112 -3.18 -15.37 14.64
CA VAL A 112 -2.24 -15.31 13.52
C VAL A 112 -0.83 -15.06 14.05
N VAL A 113 0.14 -15.84 13.57
CA VAL A 113 1.56 -15.68 13.95
C VAL A 113 2.37 -14.89 12.92
N GLY A 114 1.88 -14.80 11.68
CA GLY A 114 2.48 -13.96 10.65
C GLY A 114 1.58 -13.78 9.43
N PHE A 115 1.69 -12.63 8.79
CA PHE A 115 1.07 -12.30 7.50
C PHE A 115 2.14 -12.09 6.44
N ASP A 116 1.85 -12.53 5.22
CA ASP A 116 2.51 -12.11 3.99
C ASP A 116 1.43 -11.76 2.95
N MET A 117 1.71 -10.74 2.13
CA MET A 117 0.76 -10.22 1.16
C MET A 117 1.45 -9.82 -0.13
N ALA A 118 0.86 -10.22 -1.25
CA ALA A 118 1.24 -9.76 -2.58
C ALA A 118 -0.01 -9.36 -3.35
N THR A 119 -0.02 -8.19 -3.98
CA THR A 119 -1.11 -7.82 -4.89
C THR A 119 -0.92 -8.51 -6.23
N ALA A 120 -2.00 -9.03 -6.80
CA ALA A 120 -2.10 -9.19 -8.25
C ALA A 120 -2.45 -7.84 -8.90
N THR A 121 -2.36 -7.78 -10.23
CA THR A 121 -2.94 -6.67 -10.98
C THR A 121 -4.47 -6.66 -10.83
N ALA A 122 -5.07 -5.46 -10.84
CA ALA A 122 -6.51 -5.22 -10.84
C ALA A 122 -7.32 -5.84 -9.67
N ASN A 123 -7.25 -5.21 -8.50
CA ASN A 123 -8.10 -5.43 -7.31
C ASN A 123 -8.00 -6.81 -6.67
N SER A 124 -6.92 -7.54 -6.92
CA SER A 124 -6.71 -8.87 -6.38
C SER A 124 -5.57 -8.86 -5.37
N LEU A 125 -5.81 -9.41 -4.18
CA LEU A 125 -4.81 -9.60 -3.14
C LEU A 125 -4.57 -11.10 -2.93
N TYR A 126 -3.33 -11.54 -3.06
CA TYR A 126 -2.92 -12.85 -2.54
C TYR A 126 -2.41 -12.66 -1.12
N ILE A 127 -3.00 -13.40 -0.19
CA ILE A 127 -2.59 -13.43 1.20
C ILE A 127 -2.09 -14.81 1.57
N ALA A 128 -1.09 -14.83 2.44
CA ALA A 128 -0.67 -16.01 3.15
C ALA A 128 -0.55 -15.66 4.64
N TYR A 129 -1.07 -16.51 5.51
CA TYR A 129 -0.86 -16.36 6.94
C TYR A 129 -0.85 -17.70 7.64
N GLN A 130 -0.16 -17.77 8.77
CA GLN A 130 -0.09 -18.96 9.61
C GLN A 130 -0.91 -18.75 10.87
N LEU A 131 -1.74 -19.73 11.20
CA LEU A 131 -2.46 -19.80 12.47
C LEU A 131 -1.56 -20.41 13.56
N SER A 132 -1.83 -20.11 14.83
CA SER A 132 -1.11 -20.69 15.98
C SER A 132 -1.18 -22.23 16.01
N THR A 133 -2.17 -22.82 15.34
CA THR A 133 -2.31 -24.27 15.13
C THR A 133 -1.28 -24.86 14.15
N GLY A 134 -0.46 -24.01 13.52
CA GLY A 134 0.50 -24.39 12.47
C GLY A 134 -0.11 -24.43 11.06
N LYS A 135 -1.44 -24.30 10.93
CA LYS A 135 -2.13 -24.29 9.64
C LYS A 135 -1.72 -23.06 8.82
N LEU A 136 -1.26 -23.29 7.59
CA LEU A 136 -1.05 -22.27 6.60
C LEU A 136 -2.35 -22.03 5.83
N VAL A 137 -2.74 -20.77 5.71
CA VAL A 137 -3.87 -20.32 4.90
C VAL A 137 -3.33 -19.46 3.78
N THR A 138 -3.67 -19.80 2.55
CA THR A 138 -3.44 -18.97 1.38
C THR A 138 -4.78 -18.67 0.72
N SER A 139 -4.99 -17.43 0.30
CA SER A 139 -6.25 -17.04 -0.32
C SER A 139 -6.03 -15.91 -1.31
N LYS A 140 -6.84 -15.91 -2.36
CA LYS A 140 -7.01 -14.76 -3.25
C LYS A 140 -8.26 -14.03 -2.82
N ILE A 141 -8.13 -12.75 -2.49
CA ILE A 141 -9.25 -11.85 -2.21
C ILE A 141 -9.41 -10.96 -3.44
N ASP A 142 -10.52 -11.10 -4.14
CA ASP A 142 -10.96 -10.16 -5.17
C ASP A 142 -12.36 -9.64 -4.85
N GLN A 143 -12.74 -8.55 -5.51
CA GLN A 143 -14.03 -7.91 -5.24
C GLN A 143 -15.22 -8.85 -5.52
N ALA A 144 -15.08 -9.82 -6.43
CA ALA A 144 -16.12 -10.79 -6.75
C ALA A 144 -16.30 -11.84 -5.63
N THR A 145 -15.22 -12.21 -4.95
CA THR A 145 -15.24 -13.17 -3.83
C THR A 145 -15.95 -12.60 -2.59
N LEU A 146 -16.09 -11.28 -2.48
CA LEU A 146 -16.78 -10.63 -1.36
C LEU A 146 -18.30 -10.51 -1.55
N CYS A 147 -18.83 -10.79 -2.75
CA CYS A 147 -20.24 -10.64 -3.10
C CYS A 147 -21.07 -11.93 -3.01
N THR A 148 -20.53 -13.03 -2.46
CA THR A 148 -21.20 -14.35 -2.50
C THR A 148 -21.75 -14.82 -1.15
N ASN A 149 -21.90 -13.93 -0.18
CA ASN A 149 -22.43 -14.27 1.16
C ASN A 149 -23.85 -13.70 1.38
N ASP A 150 -24.71 -13.79 0.37
CA ASP A 150 -26.16 -13.56 0.49
C ASP A 150 -26.90 -14.87 0.81
#